data_AF-A0A9D4WGD5-F1
#
_entry.id   AF-A0A9D4WGD5-F1
#
_cell.length_a   1.000
_cell.length_b   1.000
_cell.length_c   1.000
_cell.angle_alpha   90.00
_cell.angle_beta   90.00
_cell.angle_gamma   90.00
#
_symmetry.space_group_name_H-M   'P 1'
#
loop_
_entity.id
_entity.type
_entity.pdbx_description
1 polymer ?
#
loop_
_entity_poly.entity_id
_entity_poly.type
_entity_poly.pdbx_seq_one_letter_code
_entity_poly.pdbx_strand_id
1 'polypeptide(L)'
;MPFVIWTPIPLPEPKLTHVPIEEMEELKTTMAKLEKENEELQTKIQQTINEKNNMKWELERKEAQLQAHVEKFNKEEHKRKKIKVGLEQADHCLDTLKGQLRQAQKECQDNERWWHLATKENKTIRDTLGAQIKELTNSVRHAKAEVDQERRLKKIATEASRVSPVTWEEKCREVRDARESTISFLQGDRDTFRAKLDGLVGFCNWAAKEFPWRLRDAIEELKEDNTPPAIINFVLLCKGLLKRFNEELEELQARKPAV
;
A
#
# COMPACT_ATOMS: atom_id res chain seq x y z
N MET A 1 -55.42 38.35 -116.20
CA MET A 1 -56.90 38.42 -116.35
C MET A 1 -57.45 39.20 -115.16
N PRO A 2 -58.51 39.99 -115.36
CA PRO A 2 -58.53 41.43 -115.05
C PRO A 2 -59.30 41.79 -113.77
N PHE A 3 -59.13 43.05 -113.33
CA PHE A 3 -60.01 43.73 -112.38
C PHE A 3 -61.47 43.55 -112.81
N VAL A 4 -62.25 42.82 -112.01
CA VAL A 4 -63.71 42.79 -112.16
C VAL A 4 -64.24 43.99 -111.38
N ILE A 5 -64.47 45.08 -112.11
CA ILE A 5 -65.34 46.17 -111.68
C ILE A 5 -66.70 45.54 -111.45
N TRP A 6 -67.11 45.39 -110.20
CA TRP A 6 -68.46 44.93 -109.88
C TRP A 6 -69.42 46.09 -110.14
N THR A 7 -70.01 46.06 -111.33
CA THR A 7 -71.17 46.88 -111.68
C THR A 7 -72.27 46.65 -110.64
N PRO A 8 -72.94 47.71 -110.13
CA PRO A 8 -74.10 47.51 -109.28
C PRO A 8 -75.18 46.81 -110.11
N ILE A 9 -75.42 45.53 -109.80
CA ILE A 9 -76.56 44.79 -110.35
C ILE A 9 -77.80 45.53 -109.83
N PRO A 10 -78.69 46.02 -110.72
CA PRO A 10 -79.98 46.54 -110.29
C PRO A 10 -80.69 45.41 -109.54
N LEU A 11 -80.92 45.61 -108.24
CA LEU A 11 -81.83 44.76 -107.49
C LEU A 11 -83.17 44.77 -108.25
N PRO A 12 -83.72 43.60 -108.64
CA PRO A 12 -85.04 43.57 -109.24
C PRO A 12 -86.01 44.20 -108.23
N GLU A 13 -86.77 45.21 -108.65
CA GLU A 13 -87.88 45.73 -107.87
C GLU A 13 -88.76 44.56 -107.43
N PRO A 14 -89.16 44.50 -106.15
CA PRO A 14 -89.93 43.39 -105.64
C PRO A 14 -91.24 43.33 -106.43
N LYS A 15 -91.40 42.29 -107.25
CA LYS A 15 -92.68 41.96 -107.86
C LYS A 15 -93.68 41.74 -106.73
N LEU A 16 -94.64 42.66 -106.60
CA LEU A 16 -95.84 42.49 -105.78
C LEU A 16 -96.69 41.37 -106.39
N THR A 17 -96.29 40.13 -106.13
CA THR A 17 -97.18 38.97 -106.24
C THR A 17 -98.23 39.09 -105.15
N HIS A 18 -99.49 39.23 -105.54
CA HIS A 18 -100.64 39.31 -104.66
C HIS A 18 -100.77 37.98 -103.91
N VAL A 19 -100.24 37.94 -102.68
CA VAL A 19 -100.46 36.83 -101.74
C VAL A 19 -101.93 36.91 -101.27
N PRO A 20 -102.69 35.80 -101.27
CA PRO A 20 -104.02 35.76 -100.64
C PRO A 20 -103.93 36.18 -99.16
N ILE A 21 -104.92 36.93 -98.66
CA ILE A 21 -104.88 37.53 -97.31
C ILE A 21 -104.72 36.47 -96.20
N GLU A 22 -105.32 35.29 -96.36
CA GLU A 22 -105.19 34.16 -95.42
C GLU A 22 -103.76 33.59 -95.36
N GLU A 23 -103.12 33.35 -96.51
CA GLU A 23 -101.73 32.86 -96.56
C GLU A 23 -100.74 33.89 -95.99
N MET A 24 -101.03 35.19 -96.11
CA MET A 24 -100.20 36.26 -95.53
C MET A 24 -100.34 36.36 -94.00
N GLU A 25 -101.50 36.02 -93.44
CA GLU A 25 -101.70 35.96 -91.98
C GLU A 25 -101.06 34.69 -91.37
N GLU A 26 -101.15 33.54 -92.05
CA GLU A 26 -100.42 32.33 -91.68
C GLU A 26 -98.90 32.53 -91.75
N LEU A 27 -98.41 33.25 -92.76
CA LEU A 27 -96.98 33.59 -92.86
C LEU A 27 -96.53 34.52 -91.72
N LYS A 28 -97.37 35.49 -91.32
CA LYS A 28 -97.06 36.40 -90.21
C LYS A 28 -97.05 35.69 -88.86
N THR A 29 -98.00 34.81 -88.61
CA THR A 29 -98.06 34.03 -87.36
C THR A 29 -96.88 33.04 -87.27
N THR A 30 -96.49 32.42 -88.38
CA THR A 30 -95.28 31.58 -88.44
C THR A 30 -94.00 32.41 -88.29
N MET A 31 -93.90 33.60 -88.89
CA MET A 31 -92.79 34.54 -88.64
C MET A 31 -92.68 34.93 -87.16
N ALA A 32 -93.78 35.34 -86.53
CA ALA A 32 -93.78 35.74 -85.11
C ALA A 32 -93.40 34.57 -84.18
N LYS A 33 -93.81 33.33 -84.52
CA LYS A 33 -93.42 32.13 -83.78
C LYS A 33 -91.93 31.83 -83.96
N LEU A 34 -91.42 31.91 -85.18
CA LEU A 34 -90.00 31.70 -85.47
C LEU A 34 -89.12 32.80 -84.85
N GLU A 35 -89.59 34.05 -84.80
CA GLU A 35 -88.91 35.15 -84.10
C GLU A 35 -88.81 34.86 -82.60
N LYS A 36 -89.91 34.45 -81.96
CA LYS A 36 -89.91 34.07 -80.54
C LYS A 36 -89.02 32.86 -80.25
N GLU A 37 -89.07 31.82 -81.08
CA GLU A 37 -88.19 30.65 -80.96
C GLU A 37 -86.72 31.04 -81.15
N ASN A 38 -86.42 31.97 -82.06
CA ASN A 38 -85.07 32.50 -82.26
C ASN A 38 -84.58 33.30 -81.04
N GLU A 39 -85.43 34.13 -80.43
CA GLU A 39 -85.12 34.85 -79.18
C GLU A 39 -84.89 33.87 -78.00
N GLU A 40 -85.71 32.84 -77.86
CA GLU A 40 -85.53 31.78 -76.85
C GLU A 40 -84.24 30.97 -77.07
N LEU A 41 -83.90 30.67 -78.33
CA LEU A 41 -82.64 30.01 -78.66
C LEU A 41 -81.44 30.91 -78.40
N GLN A 42 -81.51 32.21 -78.73
CA GLN A 42 -80.46 33.17 -78.43
C GLN A 42 -80.22 33.30 -76.91
N THR A 43 -81.28 33.36 -76.11
CA THR A 43 -81.16 33.41 -74.64
C THR A 43 -80.57 32.13 -74.06
N LYS A 44 -80.99 30.94 -74.53
CA LYS A 44 -80.39 29.65 -74.14
C LYS A 44 -78.91 29.54 -74.53
N ILE A 45 -78.55 29.99 -75.74
CA ILE A 45 -77.15 30.04 -76.19
C ILE A 45 -76.35 30.95 -75.26
N GLN A 46 -76.87 32.14 -74.93
CA GLN A 46 -76.18 33.07 -74.05
C GLN A 46 -76.01 32.51 -72.62
N GLN A 47 -77.04 31.85 -72.08
CA GLN A 47 -76.94 31.15 -70.79
C GLN A 47 -75.88 30.05 -70.82
N THR A 48 -75.89 29.21 -71.85
CA THR A 48 -74.91 28.12 -72.02
C THR A 48 -73.47 28.66 -72.14
N ILE A 49 -73.29 29.78 -72.85
CA ILE A 49 -71.99 30.48 -72.96
C ILE A 49 -71.53 30.95 -71.57
N ASN A 50 -72.44 31.57 -70.80
CA ASN A 50 -72.12 32.04 -69.45
C ASN A 50 -71.76 30.89 -68.51
N GLU A 51 -72.52 29.80 -68.53
CA GLU A 51 -72.23 28.58 -67.74
C GLU A 51 -70.90 27.95 -68.12
N LYS A 52 -70.63 27.81 -69.43
CA LYS A 52 -69.35 27.33 -69.94
C LYS A 52 -68.19 28.20 -69.46
N ASN A 53 -68.34 29.52 -69.52
CA ASN A 53 -67.30 30.45 -69.06
C ASN A 53 -67.08 30.35 -67.55
N ASN A 54 -68.16 30.20 -66.76
CA ASN A 54 -68.06 30.00 -65.31
C ASN A 54 -67.35 28.67 -64.97
N MET A 55 -67.73 27.57 -65.63
CA MET A 55 -67.07 26.28 -65.46
C MET A 55 -65.60 26.31 -65.84
N LYS A 56 -65.25 27.04 -66.92
CA LYS A 56 -63.85 27.24 -67.32
C LYS A 56 -63.06 27.98 -66.23
N TRP A 57 -63.62 29.06 -65.68
CA TRP A 57 -62.99 29.81 -64.60
C TRP A 57 -62.83 28.98 -63.32
N GLU A 58 -63.83 28.18 -62.96
CA GLU A 58 -63.73 27.26 -61.81
C GLU A 58 -62.69 26.17 -62.01
N LEU A 59 -62.59 25.61 -63.22
CA LEU A 59 -61.57 24.64 -63.59
C LEU A 59 -60.17 25.25 -63.43
N GLU A 60 -59.91 26.41 -64.04
CA GLU A 60 -58.63 27.13 -63.94
C GLU A 60 -58.27 27.43 -62.47
N ARG A 61 -59.25 27.84 -61.65
CA ARG A 61 -59.05 28.07 -60.22
C ARG A 61 -58.68 26.78 -59.48
N LYS A 62 -59.34 25.66 -59.78
CA LYS A 62 -59.07 24.36 -59.14
C LYS A 62 -57.73 23.78 -59.58
N GLU A 63 -57.34 23.94 -60.83
CA GLU A 63 -56.02 23.59 -61.33
C GLU A 63 -54.92 24.39 -60.62
N ALA A 64 -55.10 25.70 -60.46
CA ALA A 64 -54.16 26.53 -59.70
C ALA A 64 -54.04 26.11 -58.23
N GLN A 65 -55.16 25.76 -57.58
CA GLN A 65 -55.15 25.21 -56.22
C GLN A 65 -54.42 23.87 -56.14
N LEU A 66 -54.68 22.96 -57.08
CA LEU A 66 -54.03 21.66 -57.14
C LEU A 66 -52.52 21.82 -57.31
N GLN A 67 -52.10 22.69 -58.22
CA GLN A 67 -50.68 22.93 -58.47
C GLN A 67 -49.97 23.50 -57.24
N ALA A 68 -50.60 24.45 -56.53
CA ALA A 68 -50.07 24.97 -55.26
C ALA A 68 -49.98 23.88 -54.17
N HIS A 69 -50.94 22.96 -54.11
CA HIS A 69 -50.89 21.82 -53.18
C HIS A 69 -49.78 20.82 -53.54
N VAL A 70 -49.58 20.51 -54.82
CA VAL A 70 -48.51 19.64 -55.31
C VAL A 70 -47.15 20.24 -54.97
N GLU A 71 -46.93 21.54 -55.20
CA GLU A 71 -45.68 22.21 -54.83
C GLU A 71 -45.41 22.18 -53.33
N LYS A 72 -46.43 22.42 -52.50
CA LYS A 72 -46.31 22.32 -51.04
C LYS A 72 -45.98 20.90 -50.60
N PHE A 73 -46.65 19.91 -51.17
CA PHE A 73 -46.38 18.50 -50.90
C PHE A 73 -44.94 18.13 -51.26
N ASN A 74 -44.47 18.50 -52.44
CA ASN A 74 -43.10 18.23 -52.89
C ASN A 74 -42.05 18.90 -51.98
N LYS A 75 -42.30 20.13 -51.53
CA LYS A 75 -41.43 20.84 -50.57
C LYS A 75 -41.36 20.09 -49.23
N GLU A 76 -42.48 19.63 -48.70
CA GLU A 76 -42.52 18.84 -47.47
C GLU A 76 -41.89 17.46 -47.63
N GLU A 77 -42.12 16.78 -48.76
CA GLU A 77 -41.47 15.50 -49.05
C GLU A 77 -39.95 15.66 -49.13
N HIS A 78 -39.45 16.76 -49.74
CA HIS A 78 -38.03 17.07 -49.76
C HIS A 78 -37.46 17.30 -48.35
N LYS A 79 -38.17 18.03 -47.48
CA LYS A 79 -37.78 18.21 -46.07
C LYS A 79 -37.72 16.86 -45.33
N ARG A 80 -38.74 16.00 -45.52
CA ARG A 80 -38.76 14.66 -44.92
C ARG A 80 -37.59 13.80 -45.36
N LYS A 81 -37.24 13.82 -46.66
CA LYS A 81 -36.06 13.11 -47.18
C LYS A 81 -34.77 13.61 -46.54
N LYS A 82 -34.60 14.93 -46.40
CA LYS A 82 -33.44 15.51 -45.70
C LYS A 82 -33.35 15.08 -44.23
N ILE A 83 -34.46 15.13 -43.51
CA ILE A 83 -34.53 14.69 -42.11
C ILE A 83 -34.17 13.20 -42.00
N LYS A 84 -34.70 12.37 -42.89
CA LYS A 84 -34.40 10.92 -42.90
C LYS A 84 -32.90 10.65 -43.07
N VAL A 85 -32.24 11.30 -44.03
CA VAL A 85 -30.79 11.17 -44.24
C VAL A 85 -30.02 11.63 -42.99
N GLY A 86 -30.43 12.74 -42.37
CA GLY A 86 -29.81 13.22 -41.14
C GLY A 86 -29.95 12.25 -39.96
N LEU A 87 -31.11 11.59 -39.84
CA LEU A 87 -31.35 10.56 -38.83
C LEU A 87 -30.49 9.31 -39.07
N GLU A 88 -30.39 8.84 -40.32
CA GLU A 88 -29.55 7.69 -40.67
C GLU A 88 -28.06 7.98 -40.39
N GLN A 89 -27.60 9.21 -40.68
CA GLN A 89 -26.24 9.64 -40.34
C GLN A 89 -26.01 9.69 -38.83
N ALA A 90 -26.97 10.24 -38.07
CA ALA A 90 -26.88 10.29 -36.61
C ALA A 90 -26.84 8.88 -36.00
N ASP A 91 -27.64 7.95 -36.51
CA ASP A 91 -27.68 6.57 -36.04
C ASP A 91 -26.35 5.85 -36.33
N HIS A 92 -25.79 6.03 -37.53
CA HIS A 92 -24.46 5.52 -37.87
C HIS A 92 -23.35 6.08 -36.96
N CYS A 93 -23.39 7.38 -36.67
CA CYS A 93 -22.47 8.00 -35.72
C CYS A 93 -22.63 7.43 -34.30
N LEU A 94 -23.86 7.22 -33.84
CA LEU A 94 -24.13 6.63 -32.54
C LEU A 94 -23.58 5.20 -32.45
N ASP A 95 -23.76 4.38 -33.48
CA ASP A 95 -23.24 3.02 -33.50
C ASP A 95 -21.71 2.99 -33.52
N THR A 96 -21.08 3.91 -34.25
CA THR A 96 -19.63 4.09 -34.22
C THR A 96 -19.14 4.45 -32.82
N LEU A 97 -19.78 5.42 -32.16
CA LEU A 97 -19.45 5.83 -30.80
C LEU A 97 -19.66 4.70 -29.78
N LYS A 98 -20.74 3.92 -29.91
CA LYS A 98 -20.95 2.71 -29.08
C LYS A 98 -19.82 1.70 -29.27
N GLY A 99 -19.37 1.49 -30.50
CA GLY A 99 -18.23 0.62 -30.81
C GLY A 99 -16.95 1.08 -30.13
N GLN A 100 -16.62 2.37 -30.26
CA GLN A 100 -15.47 2.99 -29.60
C GLN A 100 -15.55 2.90 -28.07
N LEU A 101 -16.73 3.13 -27.49
CA LEU A 101 -16.94 3.03 -26.05
C LEU A 101 -16.68 1.60 -25.53
N ARG A 102 -17.18 0.58 -26.23
CA ARG A 102 -16.93 -0.82 -25.87
C ARG A 102 -15.45 -1.18 -25.97
N GLN A 103 -14.77 -0.69 -27.00
CA GLN A 103 -13.34 -0.90 -27.18
C GLN A 103 -12.53 -0.25 -26.05
N ALA A 104 -12.81 1.04 -25.74
CA ALA A 104 -12.16 1.75 -24.64
C ALA A 104 -12.43 1.08 -23.29
N GLN A 105 -13.66 0.60 -23.05
CA GLN A 105 -13.99 -0.13 -21.83
C GLN A 105 -13.17 -1.41 -21.68
N LYS A 106 -12.98 -2.16 -22.78
CA LYS A 106 -12.14 -3.36 -22.80
C LYS A 106 -10.67 -3.01 -22.53
N GLU A 107 -10.14 -1.97 -23.17
CA GLU A 107 -8.77 -1.51 -22.94
C GLU A 107 -8.53 -1.06 -21.50
N CYS A 108 -9.49 -0.36 -20.88
CA CYS A 108 -9.43 -0.02 -19.47
C CYS A 108 -9.36 -1.26 -18.57
N GLN A 109 -10.18 -2.28 -18.83
CA GLN A 109 -10.17 -3.53 -18.07
C GLN A 109 -8.84 -4.30 -18.23
N ASP A 110 -8.31 -4.34 -19.45
CA ASP A 110 -7.03 -5.00 -19.71
C ASP A 110 -5.87 -4.22 -19.06
N ASN A 111 -5.87 -2.89 -19.13
CA ASN A 111 -4.89 -2.06 -18.43
C ASN A 111 -4.94 -2.22 -16.91
N GLU A 112 -6.13 -2.31 -16.31
CA GLU A 112 -6.28 -2.57 -14.88
C GLU A 112 -5.66 -3.92 -14.49
N ARG A 113 -5.87 -4.97 -15.29
CA ARG A 113 -5.24 -6.28 -15.07
C ARG A 113 -3.72 -6.19 -15.16
N TRP A 114 -3.18 -5.54 -16.19
CA TRP A 114 -1.73 -5.36 -16.35
C TRP A 114 -1.13 -4.56 -15.19
N TRP A 115 -1.81 -3.52 -14.74
CA TRP A 115 -1.38 -2.72 -13.60
C TRP A 115 -1.31 -3.54 -12.31
N HIS A 116 -2.31 -4.39 -12.04
CA HIS A 116 -2.29 -5.28 -10.88
C HIS A 116 -1.16 -6.31 -10.94
N LEU A 117 -0.93 -6.92 -12.12
CA LEU A 117 0.18 -7.84 -12.32
C LEU A 117 1.53 -7.16 -12.10
N ALA A 118 1.76 -6.01 -12.74
CA ALA A 118 2.99 -5.25 -12.60
C ALA A 118 3.24 -4.82 -11.15
N THR A 119 2.20 -4.42 -10.42
CA THR A 119 2.32 -4.02 -9.01
C THR A 119 2.69 -5.21 -8.12
N LYS A 120 2.10 -6.40 -8.38
CA LYS A 120 2.42 -7.63 -7.66
C LYS A 120 3.86 -8.09 -7.93
N GLU A 121 4.30 -8.06 -9.17
CA GLU A 121 5.68 -8.38 -9.54
C GLU A 121 6.67 -7.40 -8.91
N ASN A 122 6.40 -6.09 -8.98
CA ASN A 122 7.25 -5.07 -8.34
C ASN A 122 7.38 -5.29 -6.83
N LYS A 123 6.28 -5.64 -6.15
CA LYS A 123 6.32 -5.97 -4.72
C LYS A 123 7.24 -7.18 -4.47
N THR A 124 7.08 -8.24 -5.24
CA THR A 124 7.87 -9.48 -5.12
C THR A 124 9.36 -9.20 -5.35
N ILE A 125 9.70 -8.41 -6.37
CA ILE A 125 11.07 -7.99 -6.66
C ILE A 125 11.63 -7.17 -5.50
N ARG A 126 10.88 -6.19 -5.00
CA ARG A 126 11.29 -5.36 -3.87
C ARG A 126 11.56 -6.19 -2.61
N ASP A 127 10.69 -7.14 -2.30
CA ASP A 127 10.84 -8.02 -1.14
C ASP A 127 12.09 -8.91 -1.28
N THR A 128 12.32 -9.45 -2.50
CA THR A 128 13.50 -10.27 -2.81
C THR A 128 14.80 -9.47 -2.70
N LEU A 129 14.87 -8.29 -3.33
CA LEU A 129 16.02 -7.40 -3.24
C LEU A 129 16.24 -6.94 -1.80
N GLY A 130 15.18 -6.65 -1.06
CA GLY A 130 15.23 -6.29 0.36
C GLY A 130 15.85 -7.40 1.22
N ALA A 131 15.53 -8.67 0.93
CA ALA A 131 16.13 -9.82 1.60
C ALA A 131 17.63 -9.95 1.27
N GLN A 132 17.99 -9.85 -0.01
CA GLN A 132 19.39 -9.91 -0.46
C GLN A 132 20.25 -8.78 0.13
N ILE A 133 19.72 -7.55 0.19
CA ILE A 133 20.41 -6.41 0.82
C ILE A 133 20.67 -6.70 2.30
N LYS A 134 19.69 -7.25 3.03
CA LYS A 134 19.86 -7.60 4.45
C LYS A 134 20.93 -8.68 4.64
N GLU A 135 20.91 -9.71 3.80
CA GLU A 135 21.90 -10.79 3.82
C GLU A 135 23.31 -10.27 3.55
N LEU A 136 23.50 -9.49 2.48
CA LEU A 136 24.79 -8.86 2.16
C LEU A 136 25.26 -7.92 3.26
N THR A 137 24.35 -7.13 3.83
CA THR A 137 24.68 -6.22 4.95
C THR A 137 25.17 -7.00 6.17
N ASN A 138 24.55 -8.14 6.47
CA ASN A 138 24.99 -9.01 7.55
C ASN A 138 26.36 -9.64 7.25
N SER A 139 26.55 -10.14 6.02
CA SER A 139 27.83 -10.70 5.56
C SER A 139 28.98 -9.70 5.67
N VAL A 140 28.77 -8.46 5.19
CA VAL A 140 29.75 -7.36 5.32
C VAL A 140 30.05 -7.05 6.79
N ARG A 141 29.03 -7.06 7.65
CA ARG A 141 29.22 -6.85 9.10
C ARG A 141 30.09 -7.96 9.72
N HIS A 142 29.83 -9.21 9.35
CA HIS A 142 30.63 -10.36 9.81
C HIS A 142 32.07 -10.27 9.32
N ALA A 143 32.28 -10.03 8.02
CA ALA A 143 33.62 -9.87 7.45
C ALA A 143 34.41 -8.73 8.13
N LYS A 144 33.74 -7.61 8.43
CA LYS A 144 34.37 -6.51 9.17
C LYS A 144 34.79 -6.92 10.58
N ALA A 145 33.94 -7.65 11.29
CA ALA A 145 34.25 -8.14 12.63
C ALA A 145 35.43 -9.11 12.62
N GLU A 146 35.52 -9.99 11.61
CA GLU A 146 36.66 -10.89 11.42
C GLU A 146 37.97 -10.14 11.15
N VAL A 147 37.95 -9.15 10.25
CA VAL A 147 39.12 -8.31 9.95
C VAL A 147 39.59 -7.55 11.21
N ASP A 148 38.66 -7.00 11.98
CA ASP A 148 39.00 -6.31 13.23
C ASP A 148 39.57 -7.27 14.28
N GLN A 149 39.08 -8.51 14.34
CA GLN A 149 39.63 -9.55 15.21
C GLN A 149 41.04 -9.97 14.77
N GLU A 150 41.26 -10.17 13.47
CA GLU A 150 42.58 -10.50 12.93
C GLU A 150 43.58 -9.36 13.21
N ARG A 151 43.17 -8.10 13.06
CA ARG A 151 44.00 -6.93 13.40
C ARG A 151 44.40 -6.93 14.88
N ARG A 152 43.47 -7.26 15.78
CA ARG A 152 43.75 -7.38 17.22
C ARG A 152 44.77 -8.49 17.51
N LEU A 153 44.57 -9.68 16.92
CA LEU A 153 45.49 -10.81 17.07
C LEU A 153 46.88 -10.48 16.53
N LYS A 154 46.97 -9.85 15.35
CA LYS A 154 48.25 -9.38 14.79
C LYS A 154 48.96 -8.40 15.74
N LYS A 155 48.23 -7.46 16.33
CA LYS A 155 48.80 -6.51 17.32
C LYS A 155 49.36 -7.24 18.55
N ILE A 156 48.61 -8.18 19.10
CA ILE A 156 49.05 -9.01 20.23
C ILE A 156 50.30 -9.81 19.85
N ALA A 157 50.30 -10.46 18.68
CA ALA A 157 51.44 -11.23 18.19
C ALA A 157 52.69 -10.35 18.02
N THR A 158 52.55 -9.16 17.41
CA THR A 158 53.68 -8.23 17.25
C THR A 158 54.24 -7.74 18.60
N GLU A 159 53.38 -7.53 19.59
CA GLU A 159 53.81 -7.14 20.93
C GLU A 159 54.52 -8.30 21.64
N ALA A 160 54.00 -9.52 21.52
CA ALA A 160 54.65 -10.72 22.04
C ALA A 160 56.02 -10.95 21.40
N SER A 161 56.18 -10.74 20.09
CA SER A 161 57.46 -10.86 19.40
C SER A 161 58.48 -9.76 19.76
N ARG A 162 58.03 -8.62 20.32
CA ARG A 162 58.92 -7.56 20.82
C ARG A 162 59.54 -7.87 22.18
N VAL A 163 59.00 -8.84 22.90
CA VAL A 163 59.61 -9.35 24.13
C VAL A 163 60.88 -10.11 23.73
N SER A 164 62.04 -9.47 23.88
CA SER A 164 63.35 -10.07 23.69
C SER A 164 63.53 -11.28 24.63
N PRO A 165 64.27 -12.33 24.24
CA PRO A 165 64.65 -13.42 25.14
C PRO A 165 65.21 -12.94 26.48
N VAL A 166 65.96 -11.82 26.47
CA VAL A 166 66.49 -11.17 27.67
C VAL A 166 65.37 -10.68 28.59
N THR A 167 64.36 -10.00 28.05
CA THR A 167 63.21 -9.52 28.83
C THR A 167 62.30 -10.66 29.33
N TRP A 168 62.28 -11.81 28.64
CA TRP A 168 61.58 -13.00 29.12
C TRP A 168 62.35 -13.66 30.27
N GLU A 169 63.67 -13.74 30.16
CA GLU A 169 64.54 -14.29 31.20
C GLU A 169 64.53 -13.41 32.46
N GLU A 170 64.50 -12.08 32.31
CA GLU A 170 64.29 -11.12 33.40
C GLU A 170 62.94 -11.34 34.10
N LYS A 171 61.83 -11.41 33.37
CA LYS A 171 60.52 -11.72 33.97
C LYS A 171 60.48 -13.09 34.65
N CYS A 172 61.10 -14.11 34.06
CA CYS A 172 61.19 -15.44 34.68
C CYS A 172 62.06 -15.41 35.94
N ARG A 173 63.08 -14.54 35.99
CA ARG A 173 63.91 -14.32 37.18
C ARG A 173 63.10 -13.61 38.26
N GLU A 174 62.40 -12.52 37.94
CA GLU A 174 61.51 -11.80 38.88
C GLU A 174 60.47 -12.74 39.52
N VAL A 175 59.83 -13.60 38.73
CA VAL A 175 58.85 -14.57 39.24
C VAL A 175 59.53 -15.62 40.14
N ARG A 176 60.73 -16.08 39.80
CA ARG A 176 61.50 -17.01 40.64
C ARG A 176 61.92 -16.36 41.96
N ASP A 177 62.46 -15.15 41.90
CA ASP A 177 62.92 -14.40 43.07
C ASP A 177 61.74 -14.07 44.01
N ALA A 178 60.59 -13.68 43.46
CA ALA A 178 59.38 -13.45 44.25
C ALA A 178 58.88 -14.74 44.94
N ARG A 179 58.93 -15.87 44.25
CA ARG A 179 58.59 -17.18 44.82
C ARG A 179 59.56 -17.57 45.94
N GLU A 180 60.86 -17.39 45.73
CA GLU A 180 61.89 -17.75 46.71
C GLU A 180 61.85 -16.84 47.94
N SER A 181 61.57 -15.55 47.75
CA SER A 181 61.29 -14.60 48.84
C SER A 181 60.08 -15.03 49.66
N THR A 182 58.98 -15.41 49.00
CA THR A 182 57.77 -15.91 49.67
C THR A 182 58.05 -17.19 50.47
N ILE A 183 58.80 -18.14 49.89
CA ILE A 183 59.18 -19.37 50.58
C ILE A 183 60.04 -19.05 51.81
N SER A 184 61.02 -18.17 51.67
CA SER A 184 61.92 -17.78 52.78
C SER A 184 61.14 -17.11 53.91
N PHE A 185 60.19 -16.24 53.58
CA PHE A 185 59.30 -15.61 54.56
C PHE A 185 58.48 -16.66 55.32
N LEU A 186 57.83 -17.59 54.61
CA LEU A 186 57.03 -18.65 55.23
C LEU A 186 57.88 -19.62 56.07
N GLN A 187 59.14 -19.87 55.68
CA GLN A 187 60.07 -20.67 56.47
C GLN A 187 60.46 -19.96 57.77
N GLY A 188 60.71 -18.65 57.72
CA GLY A 188 60.97 -17.84 58.92
C GLY A 188 59.79 -17.86 59.91
N ASP A 189 58.56 -17.74 59.40
CA ASP A 189 57.35 -17.87 60.22
C ASP A 189 57.25 -19.26 60.83
N ARG A 190 57.41 -20.32 60.03
CA ARG A 190 57.41 -21.71 60.50
C ARG A 190 58.42 -21.92 61.63
N ASP A 191 59.64 -21.44 61.47
CA ASP A 191 60.71 -21.65 62.45
C ASP A 191 60.44 -20.84 63.73
N THR A 192 59.86 -19.65 63.60
CA THR A 192 59.39 -18.85 64.75
C THR A 192 58.28 -19.56 65.52
N PHE A 193 57.29 -20.12 64.82
CA PHE A 193 56.23 -20.92 65.46
C PHE A 193 56.79 -22.16 66.13
N ARG A 194 57.72 -22.86 65.49
CA ARG A 194 58.37 -24.04 66.05
C ARG A 194 59.12 -23.71 67.33
N ALA A 195 59.91 -22.64 67.34
CA ALA A 195 60.63 -22.19 68.54
C ALA A 195 59.68 -21.83 69.70
N LYS A 196 58.55 -21.17 69.41
CA LYS A 196 57.53 -20.87 70.42
C LYS A 196 56.88 -22.14 70.98
N LEU A 197 56.58 -23.11 70.12
CA LEU A 197 56.03 -24.41 70.53
C LEU A 197 57.04 -25.19 71.36
N ASP A 198 58.31 -25.25 70.94
CA ASP A 198 59.37 -25.91 71.70
C ASP A 198 59.56 -25.26 73.09
N GLY A 199 59.46 -23.93 73.17
CA GLY A 199 59.46 -23.19 74.43
C GLY A 199 58.25 -23.53 75.32
N LEU A 200 57.04 -23.62 74.75
CA LEU A 200 55.84 -24.02 75.46
C LEU A 200 55.93 -25.47 75.96
N VAL A 201 56.41 -26.39 75.12
CA VAL A 201 56.67 -27.78 75.49
C VAL A 201 57.68 -27.85 76.63
N GLY A 202 58.75 -27.06 76.57
CA GLY A 202 59.74 -26.92 77.64
C GLY A 202 59.11 -26.44 78.95
N PHE A 203 58.28 -25.40 78.89
CA PHE A 203 57.55 -24.88 80.05
C PHE A 203 56.59 -25.90 80.64
N CYS A 204 55.77 -26.57 79.82
CA CYS A 204 54.83 -27.60 80.28
C CYS A 204 55.56 -28.77 80.93
N ASN A 205 56.67 -29.24 80.34
CA ASN A 205 57.50 -30.31 80.91
C ASN A 205 58.13 -29.90 82.24
N TRP A 206 58.59 -28.65 82.35
CA TRP A 206 59.10 -28.10 83.61
C TRP A 206 57.99 -28.01 84.66
N ALA A 207 56.83 -27.46 84.31
CA ALA A 207 55.69 -27.32 85.22
C ALA A 207 55.18 -28.68 85.72
N ALA A 208 55.11 -29.69 84.85
CA ALA A 208 54.69 -31.04 85.23
C ALA A 208 55.68 -31.71 86.21
N LYS A 209 56.98 -31.44 86.08
CA LYS A 209 58.03 -32.07 86.91
C LYS A 209 58.32 -31.30 88.20
N GLU A 210 58.50 -30.00 88.09
CA GLU A 210 59.07 -29.16 89.16
C GLU A 210 58.01 -28.52 90.06
N PHE A 211 56.87 -28.17 89.47
CA PHE A 211 55.81 -27.46 90.20
C PHE A 211 55.15 -28.32 91.31
N PRO A 212 54.93 -29.65 91.16
CA PRO A 212 54.28 -30.45 92.19
C PRO A 212 55.07 -30.54 93.51
N TRP A 213 56.39 -30.68 93.44
CA TRP A 213 57.21 -30.77 94.64
C TRP A 213 57.43 -29.40 95.27
N ARG A 214 57.64 -28.34 94.48
CA ARG A 214 57.73 -26.96 95.01
C ARG A 214 56.45 -26.53 95.72
N LEU A 215 55.31 -26.92 95.18
CA LEU A 215 54.02 -26.66 95.81
C LEU A 215 53.84 -27.48 97.09
N ARG A 216 54.37 -28.71 97.14
CA ARG A 216 54.37 -29.54 98.34
C ARG A 216 55.22 -28.90 99.45
N ASP A 217 56.45 -28.48 99.14
CA ASP A 217 57.32 -27.76 100.08
C ASP A 217 56.63 -26.50 100.61
N ALA A 218 56.02 -25.70 99.73
CA ALA A 218 55.29 -24.49 100.14
C ALA A 218 54.07 -24.80 101.04
N ILE A 219 53.39 -25.95 100.84
CA ILE A 219 52.30 -26.41 101.71
C ILE A 219 52.84 -26.87 103.07
N GLU A 220 53.99 -27.53 103.12
CA GLU A 220 54.60 -28.01 104.36
C GLU A 220 55.13 -26.86 105.24
N GLU A 221 55.59 -25.77 104.62
CA GLU A 221 56.07 -24.57 105.33
C GLU A 221 54.95 -23.63 105.82
N LEU A 222 53.71 -23.83 105.36
CA LEU A 222 52.55 -23.04 105.75
C LEU A 222 52.10 -23.36 107.17
N LYS A 223 52.38 -22.47 108.13
CA LYS A 223 51.82 -22.52 109.49
C LYS A 223 50.41 -21.93 109.50
N GLU A 224 49.40 -22.75 109.75
CA GLU A 224 47.97 -22.38 109.66
C GLU A 224 47.60 -21.18 110.56
N ASP A 225 48.28 -21.01 111.69
CA ASP A 225 47.92 -20.00 112.69
C ASP A 225 48.39 -18.57 112.35
N ASN A 226 49.37 -18.41 111.44
CA ASN A 226 50.03 -17.11 111.15
C ASN A 226 50.00 -16.71 109.67
N THR A 227 49.42 -17.52 108.80
CA THR A 227 49.43 -17.25 107.35
C THR A 227 48.14 -16.53 106.94
N PRO A 228 48.22 -15.38 106.24
CA PRO A 228 47.06 -14.74 105.64
C PRO A 228 46.21 -15.72 104.81
N PRO A 229 44.88 -15.76 104.99
CA PRO A 229 43.99 -16.65 104.24
C PRO A 229 44.13 -16.53 102.71
N ALA A 230 44.50 -15.35 102.20
CA ALA A 230 44.77 -15.13 100.78
C ALA A 230 45.91 -16.01 100.24
N ILE A 231 46.96 -16.24 101.03
CA ILE A 231 48.11 -17.07 100.63
C ILE A 231 47.72 -18.55 100.65
N ILE A 232 47.00 -18.98 101.69
CA ILE A 232 46.48 -20.37 101.78
C ILE A 232 45.55 -20.66 100.59
N ASN A 233 44.61 -19.76 100.30
CA ASN A 233 43.70 -19.88 99.17
C ASN A 233 44.44 -19.90 97.83
N PHE A 234 45.50 -19.10 97.68
CA PHE A 234 46.33 -19.11 96.48
C PHE A 234 47.07 -20.43 96.30
N VAL A 235 47.67 -20.99 97.34
CA VAL A 235 48.38 -22.28 97.29
C VAL A 235 47.41 -23.44 96.99
N LEU A 236 46.23 -23.44 97.60
CA LEU A 236 45.17 -24.42 97.29
C LEU A 236 44.64 -24.26 95.86
N LEU A 237 44.51 -23.02 95.37
CA LEU A 237 44.17 -22.74 93.97
C LEU A 237 45.24 -23.30 93.03
N CYS A 238 46.53 -23.07 93.32
CA CYS A 238 47.65 -23.66 92.57
C CYS A 238 47.60 -25.20 92.57
N LYS A 239 47.26 -25.82 93.70
CA LYS A 239 47.11 -27.28 93.81
C LYS A 239 45.96 -27.80 92.94
N GLY A 240 44.81 -27.11 92.97
CA GLY A 240 43.67 -27.45 92.13
C GLY A 240 43.90 -27.21 90.64
N LEU A 241 44.65 -26.16 90.27
CA LEU A 241 45.06 -25.90 88.89
C LEU A 241 46.05 -26.95 88.39
N LEU A 242 47.04 -27.33 89.20
CA LEU A 242 48.03 -28.36 88.87
C LEU A 242 47.37 -29.73 88.68
N LYS A 243 46.40 -30.09 89.54
CA LYS A 243 45.61 -31.32 89.38
C LYS A 243 44.87 -31.35 88.04
N ARG A 244 44.14 -30.27 87.70
CA ARG A 244 43.43 -30.14 86.42
C ARG A 244 44.37 -30.18 85.22
N PHE A 245 45.50 -29.47 85.31
CA PHE A 245 46.51 -29.46 84.25
C PHE A 245 47.09 -30.86 83.98
N ASN A 246 47.37 -31.65 85.03
CA ASN A 246 47.85 -33.02 84.87
C ASN A 246 46.76 -33.95 84.29
N GLU A 247 45.51 -33.81 84.73
CA GLU A 247 44.36 -34.55 84.18
C GLU A 247 44.17 -34.25 82.68
N GLU A 248 44.23 -32.97 82.29
CA GLU A 248 44.15 -32.55 80.88
C GLU A 248 45.35 -33.04 80.05
N LEU A 249 46.56 -33.05 80.63
CA LEU A 249 47.75 -33.62 79.97
C LEU A 249 47.61 -35.13 79.72
N GLU A 250 47.12 -35.89 80.71
CA GLU A 250 46.87 -37.32 80.55
C GLU A 250 45.79 -37.58 79.49
N GLU A 251 44.71 -36.79 79.47
CA GLU A 251 43.66 -36.88 78.45
C GLU A 251 44.21 -36.58 77.04
N LEU A 252 45.06 -35.56 76.90
CA LEU A 252 45.71 -35.23 75.63
C LEU A 252 46.70 -36.31 75.18
N GLN A 253 47.45 -36.92 76.11
CA GLN A 253 48.32 -38.05 75.81
C GLN A 253 47.54 -39.30 75.38
N ALA A 254 46.37 -39.55 76.00
CA ALA A 254 45.47 -40.64 75.63
C ALA A 254 44.81 -40.44 74.26
N ARG A 255 44.58 -39.17 73.86
CA ARG A 255 44.04 -38.79 72.54
C ARG A 255 45.07 -38.77 71.43
N LYS A 256 46.36 -39.05 71.71
CA LYS A 256 47.41 -39.04 70.70
C LYS A 256 47.07 -40.11 69.62
N PRO A 257 46.75 -39.72 68.38
CA PRO A 257 46.53 -40.69 67.32
C PRO A 257 47.83 -41.47 67.11
N ALA A 258 47.73 -42.79 66.96
CA ALA A 258 48.85 -43.61 66.54
C ALA A 258 49.26 -43.13 65.14
N VAL A 259 50.36 -42.38 65.07
CA VAL A 259 51.07 -42.02 63.84
C VAL A 259 52.25 -42.95 63.71
#